data_AF-A0A2S1SZW0-F1
#
_entry.id   AF-A0A2S1SZW0-F1
#
_cell.length_a   1.000
_cell.length_b   1.000
_cell.length_c   1.000
_cell.angle_alpha   90.00
_cell.angle_beta   90.00
_cell.angle_gamma   90.00
#
_symmetry.space_group_name_H-M   'P 1'
#
loop_
_entity.id
_entity.type
_entity.pdbx_description
1 polymer ?
#
loop_
_entity_poly.entity_id
_entity_poly.type
_entity_poly.pdbx_seq_one_letter_code
_entity_poly.pdbx_strand_id
1 'polypeptide(L)'
;MEKIPQGATGFTQSNPLSNAGAALGSYSAIREDVINDERMSAYTAADWKSKMAYHVIGGAVTPLYFTTAGGASIAFGDSIQRGVDTWAWVMGNNLKAEADTTANAGIADHYLNATNQMNLVVDAWADDRRDIDADTRAGLKGEILDGHDRGAGVTQKYLTDTTN
;
A
#
# COMPACT_ATOMS: atom_id res chain seq x y z
N MET A 1 -46.50 17.18 -23.83
CA MET A 1 -45.05 17.37 -23.75
C MET A 1 -44.64 17.00 -22.34
N GLU A 2 -44.14 15.79 -22.18
CA GLU A 2 -43.82 15.19 -20.88
C GLU A 2 -42.52 15.83 -20.38
N LYS A 3 -42.60 16.59 -19.27
CA LYS A 3 -41.43 17.16 -18.61
C LYS A 3 -40.64 16.01 -17.99
N ILE A 4 -39.40 15.82 -18.46
CA ILE A 4 -38.45 14.93 -17.81
C ILE A 4 -38.33 15.39 -16.34
N PRO A 5 -38.50 14.49 -15.35
CA PRO A 5 -38.48 14.86 -13.94
C PRO A 5 -37.15 15.51 -13.55
N GLN A 6 -37.22 16.58 -12.77
CA GLN A 6 -36.05 17.20 -12.17
C GLN A 6 -35.42 16.16 -11.22
N GLY A 7 -34.24 15.65 -11.58
CA GLY A 7 -33.60 14.50 -10.91
C GLY A 7 -33.25 13.32 -11.82
N ALA A 8 -33.54 13.39 -13.13
CA ALA A 8 -33.02 12.42 -14.12
C ALA A 8 -31.52 12.59 -14.41
N THR A 9 -30.71 12.89 -13.39
CA THR A 9 -29.25 13.08 -13.42
C THR A 9 -28.50 11.75 -13.50
N GLY A 10 -29.06 10.74 -14.20
CA GLY A 10 -28.40 9.46 -14.45
C GLY A 10 -27.07 9.60 -15.22
N PHE A 11 -26.78 10.78 -15.76
CA PHE A 11 -25.53 11.11 -16.45
C PHE A 11 -24.29 10.90 -15.57
N THR A 12 -24.40 11.05 -14.24
CA THR A 12 -23.27 10.85 -13.31
C THR A 12 -22.87 9.37 -13.16
N GLN A 13 -23.74 8.43 -13.57
CA GLN A 13 -23.45 6.98 -13.61
C GLN A 13 -23.30 6.44 -15.04
N SER A 14 -23.68 7.21 -16.08
CA SER A 14 -23.69 6.75 -17.47
C SER A 14 -22.77 7.54 -18.43
N ASN A 15 -22.00 8.52 -17.94
CA ASN A 15 -21.02 9.22 -18.78
C ASN A 15 -19.80 8.31 -19.06
N PRO A 16 -19.40 8.11 -20.34
CA PRO A 16 -18.21 7.34 -20.72
C PRO A 16 -16.95 7.67 -19.93
N LEU A 17 -16.71 8.94 -19.57
CA LEU A 17 -15.54 9.33 -18.77
C LEU A 17 -15.61 8.80 -17.35
N SER A 18 -16.78 8.83 -16.72
CA SER A 18 -16.97 8.26 -15.39
C SER A 18 -16.80 6.75 -15.39
N ASN A 19 -17.22 6.06 -16.45
CA ASN A 19 -17.01 4.62 -16.60
C ASN A 19 -15.54 4.26 -16.88
N ALA A 20 -14.86 5.05 -17.72
CA ALA A 20 -13.42 4.91 -17.95
C ALA A 20 -12.63 5.15 -16.67
N GLY A 21 -12.97 6.21 -15.93
CA GLY A 21 -12.46 6.48 -14.60
C GLY A 21 -12.63 5.28 -13.69
N ALA A 22 -13.85 4.71 -13.60
CA ALA A 22 -14.11 3.55 -12.75
C ALA A 22 -13.27 2.32 -13.11
N ALA A 23 -13.07 2.05 -14.40
CA ALA A 23 -12.17 0.97 -14.83
C ALA A 23 -10.71 1.21 -14.41
N LEU A 24 -10.22 2.45 -14.58
CA LEU A 24 -8.88 2.85 -14.14
C LEU A 24 -8.74 2.78 -12.60
N GLY A 25 -9.79 3.17 -11.87
CA GLY A 25 -9.86 3.08 -10.41
C GLY A 25 -9.74 1.65 -9.91
N SER A 26 -10.47 0.73 -10.55
CA SER A 26 -10.37 -0.70 -10.27
C SER A 26 -8.96 -1.24 -10.52
N TYR A 27 -8.30 -0.81 -11.60
CA TYR A 27 -6.90 -1.17 -11.86
C TYR A 27 -5.94 -0.61 -10.80
N SER A 28 -6.12 0.63 -10.37
CA SER A 28 -5.32 1.24 -9.30
C SER A 28 -5.47 0.50 -7.98
N ALA A 29 -6.69 0.09 -7.62
CA ALA A 29 -6.93 -0.71 -6.41
C ALA A 29 -6.25 -2.09 -6.47
N ILE A 30 -6.29 -2.77 -7.63
CA ILE A 30 -5.56 -4.05 -7.81
C ILE A 30 -4.05 -3.82 -7.71
N ARG A 31 -3.55 -2.72 -8.24
CA ARG A 31 -2.12 -2.42 -8.17
C ARG A 31 -1.67 -2.09 -6.74
N GLU A 32 -2.50 -1.37 -5.99
CA GLU A 32 -2.29 -1.12 -4.55
C GLU A 32 -2.24 -2.45 -3.78
N ASP A 33 -3.14 -3.38 -4.08
CA ASP A 33 -3.18 -4.71 -3.46
C ASP A 33 -1.90 -5.51 -3.71
N VAL A 34 -1.42 -5.55 -4.96
CA VAL A 34 -0.13 -6.19 -5.30
C VAL A 34 1.04 -5.57 -4.53
N ILE A 35 1.07 -4.24 -4.37
CA ILE A 35 2.12 -3.56 -3.58
C ILE A 35 2.00 -3.94 -2.10
N ASN A 36 0.78 -4.08 -1.58
CA ASN A 36 0.54 -4.51 -0.21
C ASN A 36 0.91 -5.99 0.01
N ASP A 37 0.72 -6.86 -0.98
CA ASP A 37 1.19 -8.25 -0.96
C ASP A 37 2.72 -8.33 -0.88
N GLU A 38 3.42 -7.50 -1.66
CA GLU A 38 4.88 -7.37 -1.59
C GLU A 38 5.34 -6.90 -0.20
N ARG A 39 4.63 -5.92 0.40
CA ARG A 39 4.86 -5.48 1.78
C ARG A 39 4.69 -6.63 2.77
N MET A 40 3.64 -7.43 2.65
CA MET A 40 3.38 -8.58 3.53
C MET A 40 4.42 -9.70 3.37
N SER A 41 4.91 -9.93 2.15
CA SER A 41 6.03 -10.82 1.89
C SER A 41 7.32 -10.33 2.57
N ALA A 42 7.61 -9.02 2.49
CA ALA A 42 8.75 -8.40 3.16
C ALA A 42 8.64 -8.52 4.70
N TYR A 43 7.44 -8.39 5.26
CA TYR A 43 7.20 -8.63 6.69
C TYR A 43 7.52 -10.07 7.09
N THR A 44 7.08 -11.04 6.30
CA THR A 44 7.38 -12.47 6.53
C THR A 44 8.89 -12.72 6.49
N ALA A 45 9.60 -12.11 5.55
CA ALA A 45 11.05 -12.18 5.46
C ALA A 45 11.75 -11.51 6.65
N ALA A 46 11.24 -10.37 7.14
CA ALA A 46 11.76 -9.69 8.33
C ALA A 46 11.59 -10.55 9.59
N ASP A 47 10.41 -11.17 9.77
CA ASP A 47 10.15 -12.08 10.88
C ASP A 47 11.05 -13.31 10.83
N TRP A 48 11.28 -13.86 9.63
CA TRP A 48 12.24 -14.95 9.44
C TRP A 48 13.66 -14.53 9.85
N LYS A 49 14.14 -13.37 9.39
CA LYS A 49 15.47 -12.85 9.75
C LYS A 49 15.61 -12.60 11.25
N SER A 50 14.60 -12.03 11.89
CA SER A 50 14.57 -11.82 13.34
C SER A 50 14.60 -13.15 14.11
N LYS A 51 13.82 -14.15 13.67
CA LYS A 51 13.84 -15.51 14.26
C LYS A 51 15.19 -16.19 14.09
N MET A 52 15.81 -16.07 12.91
CA MET A 52 17.14 -16.61 12.66
C MET A 52 18.20 -15.96 13.56
N ALA A 53 18.18 -14.63 13.70
CA ALA A 53 19.06 -13.90 14.62
C ALA A 53 18.91 -14.40 16.07
N TYR A 54 17.68 -14.51 16.55
CA TYR A 54 17.38 -15.05 17.86
C TYR A 54 17.89 -16.49 18.05
N HIS A 55 17.52 -17.41 17.16
CA HIS A 55 17.83 -18.84 17.36
C HIS A 55 19.30 -19.17 17.11
N VAL A 56 19.94 -18.59 16.10
CA VAL A 56 21.32 -18.93 15.76
C VAL A 56 22.30 -18.24 16.70
N ILE A 57 22.16 -16.93 16.90
CA ILE A 57 23.11 -16.17 17.73
C ILE A 57 22.77 -16.36 19.20
N GLY A 58 21.48 -16.22 19.57
CA GLY A 58 21.02 -16.45 20.95
C GLY A 58 21.38 -17.85 21.42
N GLY A 59 21.03 -18.88 20.64
CA GLY A 59 21.34 -20.27 20.97
C GLY A 59 22.84 -20.58 21.11
N ALA A 60 23.71 -19.84 20.41
CA ALA A 60 25.16 -19.98 20.54
C ALA A 60 25.73 -19.32 21.81
N VAL A 61 25.10 -18.25 22.30
CA VAL A 61 25.61 -17.47 23.46
C VAL A 61 24.98 -17.88 24.79
N THR A 62 23.77 -18.45 24.79
CA THR A 62 23.08 -18.95 26.00
C THR A 62 23.94 -19.89 26.86
N PRO A 63 24.68 -20.88 26.29
CA PRO A 63 25.40 -21.85 27.11
C PRO A 63 26.77 -21.35 27.61
N LEU A 64 27.03 -20.03 27.59
CA LEU A 64 28.31 -19.47 28.03
C LEU A 64 28.39 -19.29 29.55
N TYR A 65 29.40 -19.92 30.15
CA TYR A 65 29.74 -19.86 31.57
C TYR A 65 31.24 -19.64 31.74
N PHE A 66 31.64 -18.95 32.81
CA PHE A 66 33.04 -18.98 33.25
C PHE A 66 33.12 -19.44 34.70
N THR A 67 34.12 -20.26 34.99
CA THR A 67 34.38 -20.77 36.33
C THR A 67 35.39 -19.85 37.02
N THR A 68 34.99 -19.29 38.16
CA THR A 68 35.89 -18.50 39.01
C THR A 68 36.90 -19.40 39.72
N ALA A 69 38.05 -18.85 40.12
CA ALA A 69 39.11 -19.59 40.81
C ALA A 69 38.68 -20.29 42.12
N GLY A 70 37.51 -19.96 42.67
CA GLY A 70 36.88 -20.62 43.82
C GLY A 70 35.88 -21.73 43.48
N GLY A 71 35.77 -22.14 42.21
CA GLY A 71 34.87 -23.21 41.75
C GLY A 71 33.42 -22.79 41.49
N ALA A 72 33.06 -21.52 41.71
CA ALA A 72 31.73 -21.02 41.37
C ALA A 72 31.64 -20.72 39.86
N SER A 73 30.60 -21.25 39.21
CA SER A 73 30.31 -21.01 37.79
C SER A 73 29.31 -19.87 37.65
N ILE A 74 29.64 -18.86 36.84
CA ILE A 74 28.77 -17.72 36.55
C ILE A 74 28.23 -17.86 35.13
N ALA A 75 26.90 -17.94 35.02
CA ALA A 75 26.16 -17.95 33.76
C ALA A 75 26.04 -16.52 33.21
N PHE A 76 26.89 -16.14 32.26
CA PHE A 76 26.80 -14.82 31.64
C PHE A 76 26.09 -14.84 30.27
N GLY A 77 25.92 -16.04 29.68
CA GLY A 77 25.21 -16.26 28.42
C GLY A 77 23.78 -15.71 28.38
N ASP A 78 23.03 -15.80 29.49
CA ASP A 78 21.65 -15.28 29.59
C ASP A 78 21.58 -13.75 29.34
N SER A 79 22.54 -13.01 29.88
CA SER A 79 22.60 -11.55 29.70
C SER A 79 22.92 -11.15 28.25
N ILE A 80 23.79 -11.92 27.59
CA ILE A 80 24.12 -11.72 26.17
C ILE A 80 22.91 -12.09 25.30
N GLN A 81 22.21 -13.18 25.61
CA GLN A 81 21.01 -13.59 24.90
C GLN A 81 19.93 -12.51 24.93
N ARG A 82 19.63 -11.90 26.08
CA ARG A 82 18.67 -10.77 26.15
C ARG A 82 19.05 -9.57 25.28
N GLY A 83 20.36 -9.33 25.12
CA GLY A 83 20.88 -8.33 24.18
C GLY A 83 20.63 -8.70 22.72
N VAL A 84 20.86 -9.98 22.36
CA VAL A 84 20.55 -10.52 21.03
C VAL A 84 19.04 -10.46 20.75
N ASP A 85 18.20 -10.75 21.75
CA ASP A 85 16.74 -10.67 21.65
C ASP A 85 16.29 -9.25 21.31
N THR A 86 16.83 -8.27 22.04
CA THR A 86 16.53 -6.84 21.81
C THR A 86 17.00 -6.40 20.44
N TRP A 87 18.20 -6.80 20.02
CA TRP A 87 18.75 -6.46 18.71
C TRP A 87 17.94 -7.07 17.57
N ALA A 88 17.59 -8.36 17.66
CA ALA A 88 16.77 -9.05 16.67
C ALA A 88 15.40 -8.38 16.52
N TRP A 89 14.79 -7.99 17.65
CA TRP A 89 13.54 -7.23 17.66
C TRP A 89 13.68 -5.86 16.97
N VAL A 90 14.70 -5.06 17.30
CA VAL A 90 14.95 -3.78 16.63
C VAL A 90 15.18 -3.96 15.14
N MET A 91 15.97 -4.97 14.74
CA MET A 91 16.22 -5.28 13.34
C MET A 91 14.92 -5.62 12.61
N GLY A 92 14.08 -6.49 13.18
CA GLY A 92 12.78 -6.85 12.61
C GLY A 92 11.88 -5.64 12.40
N ASN A 93 11.80 -4.74 13.39
CA ASN A 93 11.02 -3.51 13.28
C ASN A 93 11.55 -2.56 12.21
N ASN A 94 12.87 -2.39 12.12
CA ASN A 94 13.48 -1.52 11.11
C ASN A 94 13.21 -2.04 9.69
N LEU A 95 13.31 -3.36 9.48
CA LEU A 95 13.03 -3.98 8.18
C LEU A 95 11.55 -3.83 7.78
N LYS A 96 10.62 -3.96 8.74
CA LYS A 96 9.19 -3.72 8.50
C LYS A 96 8.92 -2.24 8.18
N ALA A 97 9.54 -1.31 8.91
CA ALA A 97 9.41 0.12 8.65
C ALA A 97 9.96 0.53 7.26
N GLU A 98 11.03 -0.10 6.79
CA GLU A 98 11.55 0.10 5.43
C GLU A 98 10.56 -0.41 4.37
N ALA A 99 9.97 -1.59 4.59
CA ALA A 99 8.92 -2.13 3.72
C ALA A 99 7.69 -1.21 3.67
N ASP A 100 7.26 -0.66 4.82
CA ASP A 100 6.17 0.32 4.89
C ASP A 100 6.48 1.58 4.10
N THR A 101 7.68 2.12 4.28
CA THR A 101 8.12 3.34 3.58
C THR A 101 8.09 3.13 2.07
N THR A 102 8.59 1.98 1.61
CA THR A 102 8.64 1.62 0.18
C THR A 102 7.24 1.44 -0.40
N ALA A 103 6.38 0.68 0.28
CA ALA A 103 5.01 0.43 -0.17
C ALA A 103 4.18 1.72 -0.20
N ASN A 104 4.24 2.53 0.87
CA ASN A 104 3.50 3.78 0.96
C ASN A 104 3.93 4.78 -0.13
N ALA A 105 5.24 4.89 -0.40
CA ALA A 105 5.76 5.72 -1.49
C ALA A 105 5.27 5.22 -2.86
N GLY A 106 5.33 3.90 -3.10
CA GLY A 106 4.87 3.29 -4.35
C GLY A 106 3.38 3.48 -4.60
N ILE A 107 2.54 3.34 -3.58
CA ILE A 107 1.09 3.58 -3.66
C ILE A 107 0.83 5.07 -3.97
N ALA A 108 1.47 5.98 -3.22
CA ALA A 108 1.29 7.42 -3.42
C ALA A 108 1.70 7.86 -4.84
N ASP A 109 2.87 7.41 -5.31
CA ASP A 109 3.36 7.70 -6.67
C ASP A 109 2.42 7.14 -7.73
N HIS A 110 1.88 5.93 -7.52
CA HIS A 110 0.92 5.33 -8.45
C HIS A 110 -0.36 6.16 -8.60
N TYR A 111 -0.99 6.52 -7.48
CA TYR A 111 -2.23 7.32 -7.49
C TYR A 111 -2.02 8.73 -8.01
N LEU A 112 -0.88 9.36 -7.69
CA LEU A 112 -0.50 10.66 -8.23
C LEU A 112 -0.34 10.60 -9.75
N ASN A 113 0.36 9.58 -10.25
CA ASN A 113 0.58 9.38 -11.68
C ASN A 113 -0.74 9.11 -12.42
N ALA A 114 -1.59 8.22 -11.88
CA ALA A 114 -2.90 7.93 -12.44
C ALA A 114 -3.77 9.21 -12.55
N THR A 115 -3.82 10.01 -11.49
CA THR A 115 -4.53 11.31 -11.46
C THR A 115 -4.01 12.26 -12.54
N ASN A 116 -2.69 12.41 -12.66
CA ASN A 116 -2.08 13.26 -13.67
C ASN A 116 -2.37 12.78 -15.09
N GLN A 117 -2.26 11.48 -15.35
CA GLN A 117 -2.55 10.90 -16.67
C GLN A 117 -4.01 11.08 -17.06
N MET A 118 -4.96 10.88 -16.14
CA MET A 118 -6.38 11.10 -16.42
C MET A 118 -6.67 12.56 -16.79
N ASN A 119 -6.07 13.51 -16.07
CA ASN A 119 -6.18 14.93 -16.41
C ASN A 119 -5.60 15.24 -17.80
N LEU A 120 -4.43 14.66 -18.13
CA LEU A 120 -3.79 14.83 -19.44
C LEU A 120 -4.61 14.22 -20.58
N VAL A 121 -5.27 13.08 -20.35
CA VAL A 121 -6.16 12.45 -21.33
C VAL A 121 -7.35 13.35 -21.65
N VAL A 122 -7.96 13.94 -20.61
CA VAL A 122 -9.07 14.90 -20.80
C VAL A 122 -8.58 16.16 -21.50
N ASP A 123 -7.40 16.68 -21.13
CA ASP A 123 -6.80 17.83 -21.79
C ASP A 123 -6.53 17.57 -23.27
N ALA A 124 -5.89 16.45 -23.60
CA ALA A 124 -5.55 16.07 -24.96
C ALA A 124 -6.80 15.85 -25.83
N TRP A 125 -7.85 15.23 -25.27
CA TRP A 125 -9.12 15.06 -25.97
C TRP A 125 -9.85 16.38 -26.22
N ALA A 126 -9.73 17.33 -25.31
CA ALA A 126 -10.39 18.63 -25.38
C ALA A 126 -9.61 19.70 -26.17
N ASP A 127 -8.34 19.45 -26.53
CA ASP A 127 -7.44 20.49 -27.04
C ASP A 127 -7.85 21.04 -28.42
N ASP A 128 -8.30 20.17 -29.32
CA ASP A 128 -8.71 20.54 -30.67
C ASP A 128 -10.18 20.97 -30.78
N ARG A 129 -10.88 21.10 -29.65
CA ARG A 129 -12.33 21.34 -29.60
C ARG A 129 -12.66 22.76 -29.18
N ARG A 130 -13.11 23.56 -30.16
CA ARG A 130 -13.52 24.96 -29.97
C ARG A 130 -14.84 25.12 -29.20
N ASP A 131 -15.58 24.03 -29.05
CA ASP A 131 -16.86 23.98 -28.34
C ASP A 131 -16.74 23.58 -26.87
N ILE A 132 -15.51 23.33 -26.39
CA ILE A 132 -15.21 23.05 -24.98
C ILE A 132 -14.50 24.25 -24.38
N ASP A 133 -15.15 24.93 -23.44
CA ASP A 133 -14.52 25.95 -22.62
C ASP A 133 -13.77 25.34 -21.42
N ALA A 134 -13.05 26.19 -20.69
CA ALA A 134 -12.25 25.77 -19.54
C ALA A 134 -13.11 25.14 -18.42
N ASP A 135 -14.32 25.64 -18.21
CA ASP A 135 -15.23 25.16 -17.17
C ASP A 135 -15.76 23.76 -17.51
N THR A 136 -16.15 23.55 -18.76
CA THR A 136 -16.55 22.24 -19.28
C THR A 136 -15.39 21.26 -19.20
N ARG A 137 -14.17 21.68 -19.55
CA ARG A 137 -12.96 20.85 -19.44
C ARG A 137 -12.68 20.45 -17.98
N ALA A 138 -12.85 21.37 -17.04
CA ALA A 138 -12.71 21.08 -15.61
C ALA A 138 -13.78 20.09 -15.11
N GLY A 139 -15.03 20.24 -15.58
CA GLY A 139 -16.11 19.29 -15.28
C GLY A 139 -15.80 17.87 -15.73
N LEU A 140 -15.28 17.70 -16.95
CA LEU A 140 -14.90 16.40 -17.51
C LEU A 140 -13.74 15.75 -16.75
N LYS A 141 -12.79 16.55 -16.25
CA LYS A 141 -11.74 16.08 -15.34
C LYS A 141 -12.34 15.59 -14.01
N GLY A 142 -13.30 16.33 -13.47
CA GLY A 142 -14.07 15.89 -12.29
C GLY A 142 -14.74 14.54 -12.53
N GLU A 143 -15.43 14.36 -13.66
CA GLU A 143 -16.17 13.12 -13.95
C GLU A 143 -15.28 11.87 -14.05
N ILE A 144 -14.09 11.97 -14.66
CA ILE A 144 -13.15 10.85 -14.74
C ILE A 144 -12.53 10.54 -13.38
N LEU A 145 -12.24 11.55 -12.56
CA LEU A 145 -11.70 11.38 -11.21
C LEU A 145 -12.75 10.79 -10.25
N ASP A 146 -13.98 11.30 -10.27
CA ASP A 146 -15.10 10.74 -9.50
C ASP A 146 -15.37 9.28 -9.89
N GLY A 147 -15.24 8.98 -11.20
CA GLY A 147 -15.27 7.62 -11.72
C GLY A 147 -14.18 6.76 -11.10
N HIS A 148 -12.94 7.23 -11.12
CA HIS A 148 -11.77 6.55 -10.56
C HIS A 148 -11.93 6.23 -9.08
N ASP A 149 -12.32 7.21 -8.26
CA ASP A 149 -12.58 7.01 -6.84
C ASP A 149 -13.66 5.95 -6.59
N ARG A 150 -14.76 6.01 -7.36
CA ARG A 150 -15.83 5.01 -7.27
C ARG A 150 -15.34 3.61 -7.63
N GLY A 151 -14.59 3.49 -8.73
CA GLY A 151 -14.04 2.21 -9.19
C GLY A 151 -13.07 1.59 -8.18
N ALA A 152 -12.15 2.40 -7.67
CA ALA A 152 -11.20 1.99 -6.64
C ALA A 152 -11.93 1.54 -5.37
N GLY A 153 -12.87 2.36 -4.87
CA GLY A 153 -13.60 2.06 -3.64
C GLY A 153 -14.55 0.85 -3.76
N VAL A 154 -15.07 0.54 -4.94
CA VAL A 154 -15.83 -0.70 -5.17
C VAL A 154 -14.88 -1.90 -5.20
N THR A 155 -13.77 -1.81 -5.93
CA THR A 155 -12.81 -2.91 -6.06
C THR A 155 -12.15 -3.26 -4.73
N GLN A 156 -11.77 -2.27 -3.91
CA GLN A 156 -11.21 -2.50 -2.57
C GLN A 156 -12.10 -3.38 -1.68
N LYS A 157 -13.44 -3.35 -1.86
CA LYS A 157 -14.37 -4.22 -1.11
C LYS A 157 -14.29 -5.70 -1.51
N TYR A 158 -13.76 -6.00 -2.70
CA TYR A 158 -13.55 -7.36 -3.18
C TYR A 158 -12.12 -7.85 -2.94
N LEU A 159 -11.18 -6.93 -2.76
CA LEU A 159 -9.77 -7.23 -2.50
C LEU A 159 -9.47 -7.43 -1.00
N THR A 160 -10.42 -7.15 -0.11
CA THR A 160 -10.28 -7.55 1.30
C THR A 160 -10.12 -9.06 1.37
N ASP A 161 -8.91 -9.49 1.65
CA ASP A 161 -8.51 -10.86 1.88
C ASP A 161 -9.48 -11.46 2.92
N THR A 162 -10.40 -12.31 2.46
CA THR A 162 -11.19 -13.12 3.38
C THR A 162 -10.22 -14.07 4.05
N THR A 163 -9.75 -13.68 5.23
CA THR A 163 -8.99 -14.55 6.14
C THR A 163 -9.74 -15.87 6.29
N ASN A 164 -9.21 -16.94 5.72
CA ASN A 164 -9.56 -18.32 6.04
C ASN A 164 -8.68 -18.82 7.19
#